data_AF-A0A7Y0KCJ9-F1
#
_entry.id   AF-A0A7Y0KCJ9-F1
#
_cell.length_a   1.000
_cell.length_b   1.000
_cell.length_c   1.000
_cell.angle_alpha   90.00
_cell.angle_beta   90.00
_cell.angle_gamma   90.00
#
_symmetry.space_group_name_H-M   'P 1'
#
loop_
_entity.id
_entity.type
_entity.pdbx_description
1 polymer ?
#
loop_
_entity_poly.entity_id
_entity_poly.type
_entity_poly.pdbx_seq_one_letter_code
_entity_poly.pdbx_strand_id
1 'polypeptide(L)'
;MNKVRKGNWKRYYYHNPSISRKELYKAGLSIGKDILGTSTNTLFFAFFGGYLALLIWFKDLSYTLGEIVNSKIFGAEMITILSAGTGVTLVIPITAWITAYFLVKDKTS
;
A
#
# COMPACT_ATOMS: atom_id res chain seq x y z
N MET A 1 41.65 -8.18 -3.86
CA MET A 1 40.64 -7.21 -4.30
C MET A 1 39.27 -7.65 -3.75
N ASN A 2 38.47 -6.74 -3.18
CA ASN A 2 37.09 -6.94 -2.65
C ASN A 2 36.88 -7.29 -1.15
N LYS A 3 37.59 -6.60 -0.24
CA LYS A 3 37.25 -6.55 1.20
C LYS A 3 36.83 -5.15 1.68
N VAL A 4 36.16 -4.36 0.82
CA VAL A 4 35.84 -2.92 1.06
C VAL A 4 34.32 -2.63 0.97
N ARG A 5 33.43 -3.63 1.10
CA ARG A 5 31.97 -3.43 0.97
C ARG A 5 31.15 -3.85 2.19
N LYS A 6 31.72 -3.79 3.41
CA LYS A 6 30.99 -4.09 4.67
C LYS A 6 31.18 -3.05 5.79
N GLY A 7 31.82 -1.91 5.51
CA GLY A 7 32.18 -0.91 6.53
C GLY A 7 31.42 0.43 6.51
N ASN A 8 30.65 0.73 5.47
CA ASN A 8 30.30 2.14 5.19
C ASN A 8 28.91 2.58 5.68
N TRP A 9 28.05 1.66 6.13
CA TRP A 9 26.69 2.03 6.54
C TRP A 9 26.63 2.79 7.86
N LYS A 10 27.55 2.51 8.80
CA LYS A 10 27.55 3.16 10.13
C LYS A 10 27.86 4.66 10.12
N ARG A 11 28.34 5.24 8.99
CA ARG A 11 28.71 6.66 8.89
C ARG A 11 27.60 7.59 8.40
N TYR A 12 26.57 7.08 7.72
CA TYR A 12 25.44 7.91 7.27
C TYR A 12 24.42 8.21 8.38
N TYR A 13 24.43 7.47 9.49
CA TYR A 13 23.40 7.55 10.53
C TYR A 13 23.59 8.65 11.58
N TYR A 14 24.73 9.35 11.59
CA TYR A 14 25.06 10.23 12.72
C TYR A 14 24.89 11.74 12.45
N HIS A 15 24.68 12.20 11.21
CA HIS A 15 24.99 13.59 10.85
C HIS A 15 23.89 14.42 10.15
N ASN A 16 22.59 14.09 10.25
CA ASN A 16 21.52 15.02 9.83
C ASN A 16 20.53 15.33 10.97
N PRO A 17 20.87 16.25 11.90
CA PRO A 17 19.95 16.76 12.91
C PRO A 17 18.78 17.56 12.31
N SER A 18 18.79 17.88 11.01
CA SER A 18 17.84 18.75 10.33
C SER A 18 17.17 18.09 9.11
N ILE A 19 16.61 16.89 9.27
CA ILE A 19 15.69 16.33 8.25
C ILE A 19 14.57 17.35 7.99
N SER A 20 14.51 17.86 6.77
CA SER A 20 13.52 18.85 6.34
C SER A 20 12.13 18.24 6.24
N ARG A 21 11.07 19.03 6.43
CA ARG A 21 9.66 18.60 6.24
C ARG A 21 9.45 17.89 4.91
N LYS A 22 10.12 18.36 3.84
CA LYS A 22 10.04 17.78 2.49
C LYS A 22 10.68 16.39 2.43
N GLU A 23 11.79 16.18 3.14
CA GLU A 23 12.47 14.88 3.19
C GLU A 23 11.68 13.86 4.01
N LEU A 24 11.11 14.29 5.14
CA LEU A 24 10.18 13.48 5.95
C LEU A 24 8.96 13.04 5.15
N TYR A 25 8.33 13.98 4.43
CA TYR A 25 7.19 13.66 3.58
C TYR A 25 7.56 12.68 2.46
N LYS A 26 8.71 12.91 1.78
CA LYS A 26 9.19 12.02 0.71
C LYS A 26 9.54 10.63 1.23
N ALA A 27 10.14 10.53 2.43
CA ALA A 27 10.41 9.26 3.09
C ALA A 27 9.12 8.53 3.45
N GLY A 28 8.12 9.24 4.01
CA GLY A 28 6.80 8.69 4.32
C GLY A 28 6.07 8.17 3.07
N LEU A 29 6.14 8.91 1.96
CA LEU A 29 5.59 8.45 0.67
C LEU A 29 6.31 7.22 0.11
N SER A 30 7.64 7.16 0.23
CA SER A 30 8.42 5.99 -0.23
C SER A 30 8.03 4.74 0.56
N ILE A 31 7.97 4.84 1.89
CA ILE A 31 7.55 3.75 2.77
C ILE A 31 6.11 3.34 2.46
N GLY A 32 5.21 4.31 2.31
CA GLY A 32 3.82 4.03 1.94
C GLY A 32 3.68 3.33 0.58
N LYS A 33 4.53 3.67 -0.39
CA LYS A 33 4.57 2.98 -1.69
C LYS A 33 5.01 1.51 -1.56
N ASP A 34 5.99 1.23 -0.71
CA ASP A 34 6.45 -0.14 -0.44
C ASP A 34 5.36 -0.97 0.28
N ILE A 35 4.65 -0.34 1.23
CA ILE A 35 3.47 -0.93 1.90
C ILE A 35 2.38 -1.22 0.88
N LEU A 36 2.03 -0.26 0.00
CA LEU A 36 1.05 -0.47 -1.07
C LEU A 36 1.43 -1.61 -1.98
N GLY A 37 2.71 -1.74 -2.36
CA GLY A 37 3.17 -2.86 -3.18
C GLY A 37 2.89 -4.21 -2.50
N THR A 38 3.18 -4.31 -1.20
CA THR A 38 2.94 -5.53 -0.42
C THR A 38 1.45 -5.80 -0.23
N SER A 39 0.67 -4.78 0.15
CA SER A 39 -0.78 -4.87 0.37
C SER A 39 -1.56 -5.13 -0.92
N THR A 40 -1.07 -4.65 -2.07
CA THR A 40 -1.67 -4.93 -3.38
C THR A 40 -1.60 -6.42 -3.69
N ASN A 41 -0.48 -7.07 -3.38
CA ASN A 41 -0.36 -8.52 -3.54
C ASN A 41 -1.36 -9.27 -2.65
N THR A 42 -1.56 -8.81 -1.41
CA THR A 42 -2.59 -9.35 -0.52
C THR A 42 -4.01 -9.13 -1.07
N LEU A 43 -4.34 -7.93 -1.55
CA LEU A 43 -5.65 -7.62 -2.14
C LEU A 43 -5.92 -8.43 -3.41
N PHE A 44 -4.88 -8.62 -4.24
CA PHE A 44 -4.96 -9.48 -5.42
C PHE A 44 -5.33 -10.91 -5.01
N PHE A 45 -4.66 -11.46 -4.01
CA PHE A 45 -4.97 -12.80 -3.54
C PHE A 45 -6.34 -12.90 -2.86
N ALA A 46 -6.74 -11.88 -2.09
CA ALA A 46 -8.07 -11.81 -1.47
C ALA A 46 -9.18 -11.77 -2.54
N PHE A 47 -8.97 -10.98 -3.60
CA PHE A 47 -9.85 -10.94 -4.77
C PHE A 47 -9.91 -12.33 -5.44
N PHE A 48 -8.78 -12.85 -5.92
CA PHE A 48 -8.76 -14.13 -6.63
C PHE A 48 -9.29 -15.29 -5.78
N GLY A 49 -8.93 -15.36 -4.50
CA GLY A 49 -9.41 -16.37 -3.57
C GLY A 49 -10.92 -16.26 -3.29
N GLY A 50 -11.44 -15.04 -3.10
CA GLY A 50 -12.87 -14.79 -2.88
C GLY A 50 -13.72 -15.12 -4.09
N TYR A 51 -13.21 -14.88 -5.30
CA TYR A 51 -13.91 -15.18 -6.55
C TYR A 51 -13.64 -16.57 -7.11
N LEU A 52 -12.68 -17.34 -6.58
CA LEU A 52 -12.33 -18.66 -7.09
C LEU A 52 -13.53 -19.62 -7.07
N ALA A 53 -14.29 -19.65 -5.97
CA ALA A 53 -15.49 -20.46 -5.87
C ALA A 53 -16.55 -20.07 -6.92
N LEU A 54 -16.69 -18.76 -7.17
CA LEU A 54 -17.62 -18.21 -8.15
C LEU A 54 -17.20 -18.56 -9.58
N LEU A 55 -15.89 -18.55 -9.87
CA LEU A 55 -15.32 -18.98 -11.14
C LEU A 55 -15.49 -20.49 -11.39
N ILE A 56 -15.38 -21.32 -10.35
CA ILE A 56 -15.66 -22.76 -10.45
C ILE A 56 -17.14 -22.99 -10.73
N TRP A 57 -18.03 -22.30 -10.00
CA TRP A 57 -19.48 -22.42 -10.15
C TRP A 57 -19.94 -21.94 -11.55
N PHE A 58 -19.32 -20.90 -12.08
CA PHE A 58 -19.51 -20.43 -13.46
C PHE A 58 -19.21 -21.52 -14.49
N LYS A 59 -18.08 -22.22 -14.32
CA LYS A 59 -17.65 -23.28 -15.25
C LYS A 59 -18.61 -24.47 -15.25
N ASP A 60 -19.31 -24.74 -14.14
CA ASP A 60 -20.27 -25.85 -14.06
C ASP A 60 -21.70 -25.48 -14.45
N LEU A 61 -22.15 -24.22 -14.26
CA LEU A 61 -23.55 -23.83 -14.54
C LEU A 61 -23.80 -23.15 -15.90
N SER A 62 -22.78 -22.91 -16.74
CA SER A 62 -22.94 -22.25 -18.06
C SER A 62 -23.59 -20.86 -18.00
N TYR A 63 -23.56 -20.19 -16.84
CA TYR A 63 -23.96 -18.78 -16.74
C TYR A 63 -23.06 -17.92 -17.64
N THR A 64 -23.56 -16.78 -18.11
CA THR A 64 -22.74 -15.83 -18.86
C THR A 64 -22.00 -14.87 -17.92
N LEU A 65 -20.81 -14.39 -18.33
CA LEU A 65 -20.02 -13.43 -17.51
C LEU A 65 -20.83 -12.16 -17.17
N GLY A 66 -21.79 -11.78 -18.02
CA GLY A 66 -22.66 -10.64 -17.79
C GLY A 66 -23.63 -10.82 -16.61
N GLU A 67 -24.12 -12.02 -16.36
CA GLU A 67 -25.03 -12.32 -15.24
C GLU A 67 -24.30 -12.26 -13.89
N ILE A 68 -23.02 -12.62 -13.88
CA ILE A 68 -22.17 -12.51 -12.69
C ILE A 68 -21.86 -11.06 -12.35
N VAL A 69 -21.43 -10.27 -13.34
CA VAL A 69 -21.10 -8.86 -13.12
C VAL A 69 -22.33 -8.06 -12.68
N ASN A 70 -23.52 -8.45 -13.15
CA ASN A 70 -24.80 -7.86 -12.75
C ASN A 70 -25.36 -8.43 -11.44
N SER A 71 -24.68 -9.42 -10.83
CA SER A 71 -25.08 -9.95 -9.53
C SER A 71 -24.84 -8.89 -8.46
N LYS A 72 -25.86 -8.64 -7.64
CA LYS A 72 -25.78 -7.70 -6.51
C LYS A 72 -24.62 -8.04 -5.57
N ILE A 73 -24.35 -9.33 -5.38
CA ILE A 73 -23.28 -9.81 -4.49
C ILE A 73 -21.91 -9.47 -5.08
N PHE A 74 -21.71 -9.74 -6.37
CA PHE A 74 -20.45 -9.44 -7.06
C PHE A 74 -20.16 -7.94 -7.06
N GLY A 75 -21.16 -7.11 -7.38
CA GLY A 75 -21.01 -5.65 -7.38
C GLY A 75 -20.65 -5.09 -5.99
N ALA A 76 -21.29 -5.58 -4.93
CA ALA A 76 -21.02 -5.14 -3.56
C ALA A 76 -19.60 -5.47 -3.10
N GLU A 77 -19.13 -6.69 -3.38
CA GLU A 77 -17.77 -7.14 -3.06
C GLU A 77 -16.71 -6.34 -3.85
N MET A 78 -16.94 -6.11 -5.14
CA MET A 78 -16.08 -5.27 -5.98
C MET A 78 -15.93 -3.86 -5.42
N ILE A 79 -17.04 -3.20 -5.09
CA ILE A 79 -17.02 -1.85 -4.52
C ILE A 79 -16.29 -1.84 -3.18
N THR A 80 -16.47 -2.87 -2.35
CA THR A 80 -15.81 -2.99 -1.04
C THR A 80 -14.30 -3.11 -1.18
N ILE A 81 -13.81 -3.98 -2.05
CA ILE A 81 -12.36 -4.18 -2.28
C ILE A 81 -11.72 -2.92 -2.89
N LEU A 82 -12.39 -2.28 -3.85
CA LEU A 82 -11.93 -1.03 -4.45
C LEU A 82 -11.91 0.11 -3.43
N SER A 83 -12.93 0.20 -2.58
CA SER A 83 -12.99 1.19 -1.49
C SER A 83 -11.89 0.96 -0.46
N ALA A 84 -11.60 -0.30 -0.12
CA ALA A 84 -10.51 -0.64 0.79
C ALA A 84 -9.14 -0.24 0.21
N GLY A 85 -8.86 -0.60 -1.05
CA GLY A 85 -7.60 -0.25 -1.72
C GLY A 85 -7.39 1.26 -1.90
N THR A 86 -8.45 1.99 -2.26
CA THR A 86 -8.41 3.45 -2.36
C THR A 86 -8.22 4.11 -1.00
N GLY A 87 -8.91 3.62 0.05
CA GLY A 87 -8.72 4.11 1.42
C GLY A 87 -7.28 3.99 1.92
N VAL A 88 -6.62 2.85 1.68
CA VAL A 88 -5.20 2.67 2.01
C VAL A 88 -4.31 3.62 1.22
N THR A 89 -4.58 3.80 -0.07
CA THR A 89 -3.84 4.72 -0.94
C THR A 89 -3.95 6.17 -0.47
N LEU A 90 -5.13 6.58 0.01
CA LEU A 90 -5.37 7.93 0.53
C LEU A 90 -4.79 8.14 1.93
N VAL A 91 -4.76 7.12 2.79
CA VAL A 91 -4.21 7.20 4.14
C VAL A 91 -2.71 7.50 4.14
N ILE A 92 -1.96 7.02 3.14
CA ILE A 92 -0.51 7.20 3.04
C ILE A 92 -0.08 8.67 2.95
N PRO A 93 -0.56 9.49 1.98
CA PRO A 93 -0.19 10.90 1.91
C PRO A 93 -0.66 11.67 3.14
N ILE A 94 -1.83 11.33 3.69
CA ILE A 94 -2.36 11.95 4.92
C ILE A 94 -1.40 11.69 6.09
N THR A 95 -0.98 10.44 6.28
CA THR A 95 -0.09 10.04 7.38
C THR A 95 1.31 10.64 7.21
N ALA A 96 1.83 10.66 5.98
CA ALA A 96 3.12 11.29 5.66
C ALA A 96 3.09 12.80 5.96
N TRP A 97 1.97 13.47 5.67
CA TRP A 97 1.80 14.89 5.94
C TRP A 97 1.71 15.19 7.44
N ILE A 98 0.87 14.45 8.19
CA ILE A 98 0.74 14.57 9.64
C ILE A 98 2.10 14.36 10.32
N THR A 99 2.82 13.29 9.93
CA THR A 99 4.14 12.97 10.49
C THR A 99 5.14 14.08 10.20
N ALA A 100 5.18 14.61 8.97
CA ALA A 100 6.07 15.72 8.63
C ALA A 100 5.75 17.02 9.40
N TYR A 101 4.49 17.25 9.76
CA TYR A 101 4.07 18.42 10.54
C TYR A 101 4.45 18.28 12.03
N PHE A 102 4.10 17.15 12.65
CA PHE A 102 4.37 16.91 14.08
C PHE A 102 5.88 16.79 14.38
N LEU A 103 6.61 15.98 13.60
CA LEU A 103 8.01 15.69 13.91
C LEU A 103 8.95 16.89 13.71
N VAL A 104 8.56 17.85 12.87
CA VAL A 104 9.31 19.11 12.71
C VAL A 104 8.96 20.13 13.78
N LYS A 105 7.76 20.07 14.37
CA LYS A 105 7.40 20.94 15.50
C LYS A 105 8.28 20.66 16.72
N ASP A 106 8.53 19.39 17.02
CA ASP A 106 9.34 18.94 18.18
C ASP A 106 10.83 19.33 18.09
N LYS A 107 11.34 19.68 16.90
CA LYS A 107 12.73 20.15 16.73
C LYS A 107 12.92 21.66 16.89
N THR A 108 11.84 22.41 17.04
CA THR A 108 11.87 23.88 17.17
C THR A 108 11.52 24.38 18.58
N SER A 109 11.42 23.49 19.56
CA SER A 109 11.12 23.82 20.96
C SER A 109 12.32 23.60 21.87
#